data_AF-A0A7X9AA79-F1
#
_entry.id   AF-A0A7X9AA79-F1
#
_cell.length_a   1.000
_cell.length_b   1.000
_cell.length_c   1.000
_cell.angle_alpha   90.00
_cell.angle_beta   90.00
_cell.angle_gamma   90.00
#
_symmetry.space_group_name_H-M   'P 1'
#
loop_
_entity.id
_entity.type
_entity.pdbx_description
1 polymer ?
#
loop_
_entity_poly.entity_id
_entity_poly.type
_entity_poly.pdbx_seq_one_letter_code
_entity_poly.pdbx_strand_id
1 'polypeptide(L)'
;VLLTIVTSDEAEDPLAKAIANLEESAAKRESLLKEHCEKWAKFWEANAVDLHDKFLNQMWYLSNYHLRCGMGGPVPFGLCGPWIGRTPNNDHVLPWNGFYTNDYNAQLPVMSVASVNHPELAESFFALLKKQLPMARKNARDEFETEGAYFALGTAPHGKECSSGAYRFAQVAGPYWCYVMYRHYLMTKNEDFLKNTFIPILEGVAEFFCNWIVWNEQEQMYHLKMSLNPELMYLNLEDPVDTLAYLKVTMQAMVEFSQNEQLVSKCRHILEHYPDYALSEKGFLAFRGFPVDHMVHFRTVTPLYPTGEADPLFGGKLVKHARLELDNSSWDFLMKSYACKTGFQEGWTGRVYHRAIPACRLGDIPLATKILRNFIATNVKPNGLVSHNVAILANSSLSEANIANVPDLQTHHDHGPEPINLLEVASGRCWEECTDDLECKEKMFPVLEGPAVYLLLVSEMLMQCFNGILRLFPCWDKNKDASFTTLRAEGPILVSSQLKNKQVQYVKIQAEKPVSFKLLSPWNEKTEIFQDGKVRHPLAKLENISLQAGEKIVFSLSQNPKFAKDDAEEPPAPNTILFEDGT
;
A
#
# COMPACT_ATOMS: atom_id res chain seq x y z
N VAL A 1 -15.39 24.56 -17.95
CA VAL A 1 -15.82 23.49 -18.88
C VAL A 1 -16.67 22.52 -18.08
N LEU A 2 -17.83 22.11 -18.59
CA LEU A 2 -18.61 21.01 -18.01
C LEU A 2 -18.38 19.78 -18.88
N LEU A 3 -18.12 18.65 -18.27
CA LEU A 3 -17.96 17.36 -18.93
C LEU A 3 -18.87 16.37 -18.19
N THR A 4 -19.51 15.47 -18.93
CA THR A 4 -20.23 14.34 -18.36
C THR A 4 -19.82 13.07 -19.10
N ILE A 5 -19.84 11.96 -18.39
CA ILE A 5 -19.61 10.62 -18.91
C ILE A 5 -20.77 9.80 -18.38
N VAL A 6 -21.41 9.05 -19.28
CA VAL A 6 -22.47 8.10 -18.95
C VAL A 6 -22.14 6.81 -19.68
N THR A 7 -22.25 5.71 -18.97
CA THR A 7 -21.97 4.36 -19.48
C THR A 7 -23.28 3.61 -19.77
N SER A 8 -23.18 2.51 -20.53
CA SER A 8 -24.32 1.60 -20.76
C SER A 8 -24.84 0.93 -19.48
N ASP A 9 -24.05 0.94 -18.39
CA ASP A 9 -24.48 0.46 -17.08
C ASP A 9 -25.38 1.46 -16.36
N GLU A 10 -25.37 2.74 -16.77
CA GLU A 10 -26.09 3.84 -16.12
C GLU A 10 -27.37 4.25 -16.87
N ALA A 11 -27.43 4.03 -18.18
CA ALA A 11 -28.61 4.33 -19.01
C ALA A 11 -28.65 3.46 -20.27
N GLU A 12 -29.86 3.11 -20.72
CA GLU A 12 -30.08 2.43 -22.01
C GLU A 12 -29.64 3.28 -23.20
N ASP A 13 -29.82 4.61 -23.12
CA ASP A 13 -29.27 5.60 -24.06
C ASP A 13 -28.28 6.53 -23.32
N PRO A 14 -26.99 6.16 -23.26
CA PRO A 14 -25.97 6.95 -22.58
C PRO A 14 -25.79 8.34 -23.17
N LEU A 15 -25.95 8.50 -24.49
CA LEU A 15 -25.76 9.78 -25.16
C LEU A 15 -26.87 10.77 -24.78
N ALA A 16 -28.13 10.34 -24.85
CA ALA A 16 -29.26 11.18 -24.45
C ALA A 16 -29.15 11.57 -22.97
N LYS A 17 -28.77 10.62 -22.10
CA LYS A 17 -28.58 10.90 -20.67
C LYS A 17 -27.42 11.86 -20.41
N ALA A 18 -26.30 11.74 -21.14
CA ALA A 18 -25.18 12.67 -21.07
C ALA A 18 -25.61 14.08 -21.48
N ILE A 19 -26.32 14.23 -22.61
CA ILE A 19 -26.81 15.55 -23.06
C ILE A 19 -27.73 16.17 -21.98
N ALA A 20 -28.68 15.39 -21.45
CA ALA A 20 -29.58 15.86 -20.40
C ALA A 20 -28.84 16.29 -19.13
N ASN A 21 -27.83 15.52 -18.68
CA ASN A 21 -27.00 15.88 -17.53
C ASN A 21 -26.23 17.19 -17.76
N LEU A 22 -25.73 17.43 -18.98
CA LEU A 22 -25.04 18.68 -19.34
C LEU A 22 -25.99 19.87 -19.35
N GLU A 23 -27.18 19.73 -19.94
CA GLU A 23 -28.19 20.79 -19.99
C GLU A 23 -28.63 21.19 -18.57
N GLU A 24 -28.92 20.20 -17.71
CA GLU A 24 -29.25 20.44 -16.30
C GLU A 24 -28.10 21.13 -15.56
N SER A 25 -26.87 20.65 -15.76
CA SER A 25 -25.68 21.20 -15.08
C SER A 25 -25.34 22.62 -15.57
N ALA A 26 -25.57 22.92 -16.85
CA ALA A 26 -25.35 24.25 -17.41
C ALA A 26 -26.26 25.29 -16.75
N ALA A 27 -27.53 24.94 -16.50
CA ALA A 27 -28.49 25.81 -15.80
C ALA A 27 -28.10 26.11 -14.35
N LYS A 28 -27.31 25.24 -13.70
CA LYS A 28 -26.90 25.34 -12.29
C LYS A 28 -25.40 25.63 -12.12
N ARG A 29 -24.70 26.04 -13.17
CA ARG A 29 -23.23 26.10 -13.22
C ARG A 29 -22.60 26.86 -12.05
N GLU A 30 -23.14 28.02 -11.68
CA GLU A 30 -22.59 28.83 -10.59
C GLU A 30 -22.73 28.14 -9.22
N SER A 31 -23.89 27.53 -8.97
CA SER A 31 -24.12 26.75 -7.74
C SER A 31 -23.21 25.53 -7.68
N LEU A 32 -23.03 24.83 -8.80
CA LEU A 32 -22.13 23.68 -8.89
C LEU A 32 -20.66 24.07 -8.67
N LEU A 33 -20.24 25.22 -9.19
CA LEU A 33 -18.89 25.74 -8.96
C LEU A 33 -18.69 26.08 -7.48
N LYS A 34 -19.68 26.71 -6.85
CA LYS A 34 -19.63 27.01 -5.41
C LYS A 34 -19.53 25.74 -4.57
N GLU A 35 -20.38 24.75 -4.83
CA GLU A 35 -20.35 23.45 -4.15
C GLU A 35 -19.01 22.73 -4.37
N HIS A 36 -18.47 22.78 -5.59
CA HIS A 36 -17.15 22.24 -5.91
C HIS A 36 -16.04 22.88 -5.07
N CYS A 37 -16.02 24.22 -5.00
CA CYS A 37 -15.05 24.96 -4.20
C CYS A 37 -15.16 24.62 -2.71
N GLU A 38 -16.39 24.56 -2.16
CA GLU A 38 -16.64 24.19 -0.76
C GLU A 38 -16.17 22.77 -0.44
N LYS A 39 -16.44 21.81 -1.35
CA LYS A 39 -15.98 20.43 -1.21
C LYS A 39 -14.45 20.33 -1.23
N TRP A 40 -13.76 21.13 -2.04
CA TRP A 40 -12.30 21.17 -2.06
C TRP A 40 -11.71 21.87 -0.84
N ALA A 41 -12.31 22.97 -0.38
CA ALA A 41 -11.88 23.64 0.85
C ALA A 41 -11.93 22.66 2.04
N LYS A 42 -13.05 21.95 2.22
CA LYS A 42 -13.20 20.92 3.26
C LYS A 42 -12.18 19.79 3.14
N PHE A 43 -11.82 19.40 1.93
CA PHE A 43 -10.79 18.38 1.69
C PHE A 43 -9.43 18.84 2.20
N TRP A 44 -9.00 20.04 1.80
CA TRP A 44 -7.71 20.58 2.19
C TRP A 44 -7.62 20.95 3.69
N GLU A 45 -8.75 21.16 4.37
CA GLU A 45 -8.78 21.37 5.82
C GLU A 45 -8.45 20.10 6.64
N ALA A 46 -8.60 18.91 6.05
CA ALA A 46 -8.57 17.64 6.77
C ALA A 46 -7.17 17.24 7.27
N ASN A 47 -6.12 17.59 6.53
CA ASN A 47 -4.73 17.34 6.90
C ASN A 47 -3.81 18.35 6.20
N ALA A 48 -2.63 18.55 6.76
CA ALA A 48 -1.56 19.33 6.14
C ALA A 48 -0.21 18.77 6.56
N VAL A 49 0.77 18.88 5.68
CA VAL A 49 2.15 18.46 5.90
C VAL A 49 3.09 19.57 5.44
N ASP A 50 4.16 19.75 6.21
CA ASP A 50 5.32 20.54 5.81
C ASP A 50 6.60 19.74 6.07
N LEU A 51 7.27 19.34 5.01
CA LEU A 51 8.51 18.57 5.02
C LEU A 51 9.76 19.47 4.92
N HIS A 52 9.58 20.80 4.94
CA HIS A 52 10.61 21.80 4.65
C HIS A 52 11.36 21.53 3.34
N ASP A 53 10.64 20.96 2.36
CA ASP A 53 11.11 20.63 1.03
C ASP A 53 9.95 20.92 0.06
N LYS A 54 10.15 21.91 -0.82
CA LYS A 54 9.10 22.39 -1.71
C LYS A 54 8.61 21.29 -2.65
N PHE A 55 9.53 20.46 -3.15
CA PHE A 55 9.19 19.37 -4.07
C PHE A 55 8.35 18.32 -3.36
N LEU A 56 8.81 17.84 -2.19
CA LEU A 56 8.09 16.81 -1.45
C LEU A 56 6.72 17.31 -0.99
N ASN A 57 6.61 18.56 -0.54
CA ASN A 57 5.31 19.16 -0.20
C ASN A 57 4.38 19.19 -1.43
N GLN A 58 4.85 19.67 -2.59
CA GLN A 58 4.04 19.69 -3.81
C GLN A 58 3.57 18.29 -4.22
N MET A 59 4.45 17.30 -4.13
CA MET A 59 4.13 15.91 -4.42
C MET A 59 3.02 15.41 -3.47
N TRP A 60 3.11 15.68 -2.16
CA TRP A 60 2.07 15.32 -1.19
C TRP A 60 0.69 15.85 -1.58
N TYR A 61 0.59 17.14 -1.92
CA TYR A 61 -0.70 17.75 -2.29
C TYR A 61 -1.20 17.26 -3.65
N LEU A 62 -0.32 17.11 -4.65
CA LEU A 62 -0.69 16.54 -5.96
C LEU A 62 -1.16 15.09 -5.84
N SER A 63 -0.53 14.29 -4.99
CA SER A 63 -0.97 12.91 -4.75
C SER A 63 -2.35 12.83 -4.12
N ASN A 64 -2.63 13.66 -3.11
CA ASN A 64 -3.98 13.77 -2.53
C ASN A 64 -5.01 14.20 -3.60
N TYR A 65 -4.67 15.19 -4.42
CA TYR A 65 -5.51 15.64 -5.53
C TYR A 65 -5.79 14.51 -6.53
N HIS A 66 -4.77 13.76 -6.94
CA HIS A 66 -4.88 12.65 -7.89
C HIS A 66 -5.76 11.53 -7.35
N LEU A 67 -5.57 11.12 -6.09
CA LEU A 67 -6.38 10.06 -5.48
C LEU A 67 -7.84 10.48 -5.31
N ARG A 68 -8.11 11.72 -4.90
CA ARG A 68 -9.48 12.22 -4.84
C ARG A 68 -10.15 12.20 -6.21
N CYS A 69 -9.44 12.60 -7.27
CA CYS A 69 -9.95 12.53 -8.63
C CYS A 69 -10.20 11.09 -9.10
N GLY A 70 -9.36 10.13 -8.70
CA GLY A 70 -9.47 8.72 -9.10
C GLY A 70 -10.41 7.86 -8.25
N MET A 71 -10.74 8.28 -7.03
CA MET A 71 -11.47 7.45 -6.06
C MET A 71 -12.74 8.11 -5.51
N GLY A 72 -12.90 9.42 -5.63
CA GLY A 72 -14.02 10.18 -5.05
C GLY A 72 -15.35 10.05 -5.80
N GLY A 73 -15.40 9.27 -6.88
CA GLY A 73 -16.61 8.96 -7.63
C GLY A 73 -17.37 7.74 -7.07
N PRO A 74 -18.57 7.44 -7.59
CA PRO A 74 -19.37 6.29 -7.15
C PRO A 74 -18.76 4.94 -7.56
N VAL A 75 -17.94 4.93 -8.61
CA VAL A 75 -17.14 3.79 -9.06
C VAL A 75 -15.69 4.23 -9.09
N PRO A 76 -14.78 3.54 -8.38
CA PRO A 76 -13.36 3.88 -8.42
C PRO A 76 -12.78 3.51 -9.78
N PHE A 77 -11.81 4.27 -10.27
CA PHE A 77 -11.09 3.91 -11.49
C PHE A 77 -10.18 2.69 -11.26
N GLY A 78 -9.96 1.91 -12.33
CA GLY A 78 -8.97 0.83 -12.36
C GLY A 78 -7.53 1.36 -12.39
N LEU A 79 -6.60 0.51 -12.81
CA LEU A 79 -5.14 0.73 -12.67
C LEU A 79 -4.66 2.13 -13.08
N CYS A 80 -5.07 2.64 -14.24
CA CYS A 80 -4.56 3.91 -14.78
C CYS A 80 -5.31 5.16 -14.28
N GLY A 81 -6.23 5.01 -13.32
CA GLY A 81 -7.07 6.13 -12.90
C GLY A 81 -7.91 6.71 -14.05
N PRO A 82 -8.30 8.00 -13.98
CA PRO A 82 -8.97 8.70 -15.08
C PRO A 82 -8.00 9.13 -16.21
N TRP A 83 -6.70 8.84 -16.11
CA TRP A 83 -5.66 9.38 -17.00
C TRP A 83 -5.40 8.44 -18.17
N ILE A 84 -6.39 8.35 -19.06
CA ILE A 84 -6.34 7.50 -20.25
C ILE A 84 -5.97 8.35 -21.47
N GLY A 85 -4.84 8.02 -22.10
CA GLY A 85 -4.32 8.72 -23.28
C GLY A 85 -4.66 8.01 -24.61
N ARG A 86 -4.58 8.75 -25.71
CA ARG A 86 -4.71 8.20 -27.06
C ARG A 86 -3.40 7.50 -27.43
N THR A 87 -3.45 6.19 -27.70
CA THR A 87 -2.32 5.50 -28.36
C THR A 87 -2.32 5.88 -29.85
N PRO A 88 -1.16 6.06 -30.50
CA PRO A 88 -1.08 6.47 -31.91
C PRO A 88 -1.89 5.61 -32.88
N ASN A 89 -2.17 4.35 -32.51
CA ASN A 89 -2.82 3.37 -33.37
C ASN A 89 -4.32 3.17 -33.09
N ASN A 90 -4.93 3.94 -32.17
CA ASN A 90 -6.35 3.79 -31.77
C ASN A 90 -6.71 2.41 -31.19
N ASP A 91 -5.76 1.48 -31.06
CA ASP A 91 -5.86 0.26 -30.28
C ASP A 91 -5.72 0.66 -28.81
N HIS A 92 -6.85 0.97 -28.16
CA HIS A 92 -6.92 1.29 -26.74
C HIS A 92 -6.72 0.03 -25.89
N VAL A 93 -5.56 -0.61 -25.97
CA VAL A 93 -5.15 -1.62 -25.00
C VAL A 93 -4.48 -0.86 -23.86
N LEU A 94 -5.26 -0.58 -22.82
CA LEU A 94 -4.68 -0.17 -21.55
C LEU A 94 -3.72 -1.27 -21.07
N PRO A 95 -2.60 -0.91 -20.43
CA PRO A 95 -1.72 -1.90 -19.82
C PRO A 95 -2.53 -2.76 -18.84
N TRP A 96 -2.37 -4.08 -18.93
CA TRP A 96 -3.17 -5.06 -18.20
C TRP A 96 -4.69 -4.80 -18.31
N ASN A 97 -5.16 -4.34 -19.48
CA ASN A 97 -6.55 -4.01 -19.79
C ASN A 97 -7.21 -3.00 -18.82
N GLY A 98 -6.42 -2.28 -18.00
CA GLY A 98 -6.93 -1.32 -17.02
C GLY A 98 -7.82 -1.93 -15.92
N PHE A 99 -7.77 -3.26 -15.71
CA PHE A 99 -8.56 -3.92 -14.67
C PHE A 99 -8.07 -3.57 -13.26
N TYR A 100 -8.81 -3.99 -12.23
CA TYR A 100 -8.33 -3.90 -10.85
C TYR A 100 -7.36 -5.05 -10.58
N THR A 101 -6.07 -4.75 -10.40
CA THR A 101 -5.04 -5.73 -10.04
C THR A 101 -4.94 -5.82 -8.51
N ASN A 102 -5.24 -6.99 -7.95
CA ASN A 102 -5.52 -7.20 -6.52
C ASN A 102 -4.37 -7.90 -5.76
N ASP A 103 -3.13 -7.78 -6.20
CA ASP A 103 -1.95 -8.22 -5.42
C ASP A 103 -1.23 -7.08 -4.69
N TYR A 104 -1.53 -5.82 -5.02
CA TYR A 104 -1.27 -4.60 -4.23
C TYR A 104 -1.81 -3.34 -4.90
N ASN A 105 -1.89 -3.30 -6.24
CA ASN A 105 -2.17 -2.06 -6.97
C ASN A 105 -3.53 -1.45 -6.60
N ALA A 106 -4.58 -2.28 -6.50
CA ALA A 106 -5.91 -1.81 -6.12
C ALA A 106 -6.03 -1.50 -4.62
N GLN A 107 -5.31 -2.25 -3.76
CA GLN A 107 -5.33 -2.07 -2.31
C GLN A 107 -4.59 -0.82 -1.85
N LEU A 108 -3.50 -0.47 -2.54
CA LEU A 108 -2.57 0.56 -2.11
C LEU A 108 -3.18 1.97 -2.07
N PRO A 109 -3.95 2.42 -3.09
CA PRO A 109 -4.76 3.64 -3.01
C PRO A 109 -5.66 3.67 -1.78
N VAL A 110 -6.37 2.57 -1.50
CA VAL A 110 -7.30 2.45 -0.37
C VAL A 110 -6.58 2.56 0.99
N MET A 111 -5.42 1.93 1.15
CA MET A 111 -4.62 2.02 2.39
C MET A 111 -4.06 3.44 2.63
N SER A 112 -3.65 4.11 1.55
CA SER A 112 -3.04 5.45 1.64
C SER A 112 -4.02 6.52 2.08
N VAL A 113 -5.22 6.60 1.46
CA VAL A 113 -6.21 7.65 1.72
C VAL A 113 -6.69 7.64 3.17
N ALA A 114 -6.81 6.46 3.78
CA ALA A 114 -7.17 6.34 5.18
C ALA A 114 -6.11 6.98 6.10
N SER A 115 -4.82 6.73 5.85
CA SER A 115 -3.70 7.22 6.69
C SER A 115 -3.53 8.74 6.62
N VAL A 116 -3.82 9.34 5.46
CA VAL A 116 -3.78 10.80 5.26
C VAL A 116 -5.09 11.51 5.61
N ASN A 117 -5.95 10.86 6.40
CA ASN A 117 -7.22 11.41 6.89
C ASN A 117 -8.26 11.73 5.81
N HIS A 118 -8.32 10.89 4.78
CA HIS A 118 -9.38 10.84 3.77
C HIS A 118 -10.03 9.44 3.68
N PRO A 119 -10.44 8.82 4.81
CA PRO A 119 -10.99 7.47 4.80
C PRO A 119 -12.25 7.35 3.93
N GLU A 120 -13.01 8.43 3.71
CA GLU A 120 -14.20 8.44 2.87
C GLU A 120 -13.91 8.07 1.40
N LEU A 121 -12.69 8.31 0.91
CA LEU A 121 -12.31 7.97 -0.46
C LEU A 121 -12.19 6.45 -0.68
N ALA A 122 -12.04 5.67 0.39
CA ALA A 122 -12.00 4.21 0.32
C ALA A 122 -13.37 3.57 0.06
N GLU A 123 -14.47 4.29 0.36
CA GLU A 123 -15.83 3.73 0.35
C GLU A 123 -16.26 3.23 -1.04
N SER A 124 -15.78 3.89 -2.11
CA SER A 124 -16.09 3.49 -3.49
C SER A 124 -15.51 2.10 -3.84
N PHE A 125 -14.29 1.79 -3.36
CA PHE A 125 -13.70 0.45 -3.49
C PHE A 125 -14.45 -0.59 -2.66
N PHE A 126 -14.89 -0.25 -1.45
CA PHE A 126 -15.63 -1.20 -0.63
C PHE A 126 -17.03 -1.49 -1.20
N ALA A 127 -17.70 -0.49 -1.76
CA ALA A 127 -18.94 -0.66 -2.50
C ALA A 127 -18.74 -1.55 -3.74
N LEU A 128 -17.64 -1.36 -4.47
CA LEU A 128 -17.25 -2.20 -5.58
C LEU A 128 -17.08 -3.67 -5.15
N LEU A 129 -16.27 -3.94 -4.12
CA LEU A 129 -16.04 -5.30 -3.62
C LEU A 129 -17.35 -5.99 -3.18
N LYS A 130 -18.24 -5.24 -2.53
CA LYS A 130 -19.57 -5.75 -2.15
C LYS A 130 -20.42 -6.09 -3.39
N LYS A 131 -20.38 -5.27 -4.43
CA LYS A 131 -21.04 -5.55 -5.72
C LYS A 131 -20.43 -6.77 -6.42
N GLN A 132 -19.13 -7.00 -6.25
CA GLN A 132 -18.42 -8.15 -6.82
C GLN A 132 -18.64 -9.45 -6.04
N LEU A 133 -19.07 -9.40 -4.78
CA LEU A 133 -19.21 -10.58 -3.91
C LEU A 133 -20.04 -11.73 -4.53
N PRO A 134 -21.19 -11.51 -5.19
CA PRO A 134 -21.92 -12.61 -5.85
C PRO A 134 -21.10 -13.28 -6.96
N MET A 135 -20.33 -12.51 -7.72
CA MET A 135 -19.42 -13.05 -8.75
C MET A 135 -18.25 -13.78 -8.11
N ALA A 136 -17.67 -13.27 -7.03
CA ALA A 136 -16.61 -13.95 -6.27
C ALA A 136 -17.08 -15.31 -5.73
N ARG A 137 -18.34 -15.41 -5.26
CA ARG A 137 -18.95 -16.70 -4.87
C ARG A 137 -19.14 -17.65 -6.05
N LYS A 138 -19.48 -17.12 -7.23
CA LYS A 138 -19.57 -17.92 -8.46
C LYS A 138 -18.19 -18.43 -8.88
N ASN A 139 -17.15 -17.59 -8.85
CA ASN A 139 -15.79 -17.99 -9.19
C ASN A 139 -15.28 -19.10 -8.25
N ALA A 140 -15.58 -19.04 -6.95
CA ALA A 140 -15.22 -20.10 -6.00
C ALA A 140 -15.81 -21.47 -6.39
N ARG A 141 -17.09 -21.50 -6.77
CA ARG A 141 -17.76 -22.74 -7.19
C ARG A 141 -17.28 -23.23 -8.56
N ASP A 142 -17.18 -22.33 -9.53
CA ASP A 142 -16.94 -22.71 -10.93
C ASP A 142 -15.47 -23.09 -11.19
N GLU A 143 -14.52 -22.45 -10.49
CA GLU A 143 -13.08 -22.64 -10.74
C GLU A 143 -12.39 -23.51 -9.69
N PHE A 144 -12.93 -23.58 -8.47
CA PHE A 144 -12.31 -24.28 -7.34
C PHE A 144 -13.23 -25.33 -6.70
N GLU A 145 -14.44 -25.53 -7.24
CA GLU A 145 -15.43 -26.50 -6.73
C GLU A 145 -15.69 -26.36 -5.22
N THR A 146 -15.64 -25.13 -4.70
CA THR A 146 -15.77 -24.85 -3.26
C THR A 146 -16.76 -23.72 -2.99
N GLU A 147 -17.35 -23.74 -1.80
CA GLU A 147 -18.16 -22.62 -1.28
C GLU A 147 -17.26 -21.51 -0.71
N GLY A 148 -17.87 -20.35 -0.45
CA GLY A 148 -17.17 -19.13 -0.06
C GLY A 148 -17.04 -18.15 -1.23
N ALA A 149 -16.09 -17.23 -1.15
CA ALA A 149 -15.87 -16.18 -2.14
C ALA A 149 -14.39 -16.09 -2.54
N TYR A 150 -14.13 -16.29 -3.83
CA TYR A 150 -12.83 -16.13 -4.46
C TYR A 150 -12.80 -14.82 -5.26
N PHE A 151 -12.08 -13.83 -4.74
CA PHE A 151 -11.75 -12.61 -5.48
C PHE A 151 -10.52 -12.91 -6.34
N ALA A 152 -10.66 -12.76 -7.66
CA ALA A 152 -9.57 -13.01 -8.59
C ALA A 152 -8.50 -11.91 -8.52
N LEU A 153 -7.28 -12.23 -8.97
CA LEU A 153 -6.18 -11.28 -9.04
C LEU A 153 -6.54 -10.06 -9.91
N GLY A 154 -6.98 -10.27 -11.14
CA GLY A 154 -7.45 -9.21 -12.04
C GLY A 154 -8.96 -9.27 -12.17
N THR A 155 -9.66 -8.18 -11.86
CA THR A 155 -11.13 -8.14 -11.95
C THR A 155 -11.65 -6.97 -12.78
N ALA A 156 -12.70 -7.22 -13.56
CA ALA A 156 -13.54 -6.16 -14.14
C ALA A 156 -14.46 -5.54 -13.05
N PRO A 157 -15.09 -4.38 -13.28
CA PRO A 157 -16.00 -3.76 -12.29
C PRO A 157 -17.11 -4.69 -11.78
N HIS A 158 -17.62 -5.59 -12.62
CA HIS A 158 -18.64 -6.57 -12.25
C HIS A 158 -18.08 -7.85 -11.60
N GLY A 159 -16.78 -7.90 -11.31
CA GLY A 159 -16.12 -8.99 -10.57
C GLY A 159 -15.70 -10.19 -11.41
N LYS A 160 -15.91 -10.15 -12.74
CA LYS A 160 -15.42 -11.21 -13.62
C LYS A 160 -13.90 -11.19 -13.63
N GLU A 161 -13.32 -12.37 -13.55
CA GLU A 161 -11.89 -12.57 -13.67
C GLU A 161 -11.39 -12.13 -15.06
N CYS A 162 -10.31 -11.35 -15.04
CA CYS A 162 -9.55 -10.91 -16.22
C CYS A 162 -8.13 -11.51 -16.24
N SER A 163 -7.75 -12.26 -15.21
CA SER A 163 -6.46 -12.96 -15.13
C SER A 163 -6.43 -14.19 -16.02
N SER A 164 -5.22 -14.58 -16.42
CA SER A 164 -4.96 -15.75 -17.27
C SER A 164 -3.74 -16.54 -16.79
N GLY A 165 -3.66 -17.82 -17.15
CA GLY A 165 -2.52 -18.67 -16.79
C GLY A 165 -2.39 -18.89 -15.28
N ALA A 166 -1.16 -18.95 -14.77
CA ALA A 166 -0.92 -19.23 -13.35
C ALA A 166 -1.48 -18.14 -12.41
N TYR A 167 -1.67 -16.90 -12.88
CA TYR A 167 -2.25 -15.82 -12.09
C TYR A 167 -3.66 -16.11 -11.57
N ARG A 168 -4.39 -17.04 -12.19
CA ARG A 168 -5.69 -17.53 -11.70
C ARG A 168 -5.61 -18.24 -10.34
N PHE A 169 -4.41 -18.65 -9.93
CA PHE A 169 -4.15 -19.30 -8.64
C PHE A 169 -3.53 -18.36 -7.61
N ALA A 170 -3.40 -17.06 -7.91
CA ALA A 170 -3.00 -16.06 -6.93
C ALA A 170 -4.18 -15.76 -5.99
N GLN A 171 -4.31 -16.54 -4.91
CA GLN A 171 -5.44 -16.47 -3.98
C GLN A 171 -5.33 -15.35 -2.93
N VAL A 172 -4.23 -14.59 -2.95
CA VAL A 172 -3.93 -13.51 -1.99
C VAL A 172 -4.97 -12.37 -1.99
N ALA A 173 -5.67 -12.14 -3.10
CA ALA A 173 -6.54 -10.98 -3.29
C ALA A 173 -7.63 -10.85 -2.21
N GLY A 174 -8.36 -11.94 -1.93
CA GLY A 174 -9.41 -11.96 -0.90
C GLY A 174 -8.87 -11.63 0.51
N PRO A 175 -7.87 -12.38 1.02
CA PRO A 175 -7.26 -12.12 2.31
C PRO A 175 -6.66 -10.72 2.43
N TYR A 176 -6.03 -10.22 1.36
CA TYR A 176 -5.46 -8.87 1.36
C TYR A 176 -6.55 -7.81 1.46
N TRP A 177 -7.66 -7.95 0.73
CA TRP A 177 -8.81 -7.05 0.92
C TRP A 177 -9.39 -7.13 2.33
N CYS A 178 -9.45 -8.32 2.94
CA CYS A 178 -9.87 -8.45 4.34
C CYS A 178 -8.94 -7.68 5.29
N TYR A 179 -7.62 -7.72 5.06
CA TYR A 179 -6.65 -6.92 5.81
C TYR A 179 -6.89 -5.41 5.64
N VAL A 180 -7.08 -4.93 4.40
CA VAL A 180 -7.32 -3.50 4.13
C VAL A 180 -8.61 -3.01 4.79
N MET A 181 -9.69 -3.80 4.69
CA MET A 181 -10.98 -3.48 5.30
C MET A 181 -10.91 -3.52 6.83
N TYR A 182 -10.17 -4.48 7.40
CA TYR A 182 -9.91 -4.54 8.83
C TYR A 182 -9.19 -3.29 9.32
N ARG A 183 -8.10 -2.88 8.65
CA ARG A 183 -7.36 -1.65 8.95
C ARG A 183 -8.24 -0.40 8.85
N HIS A 184 -9.06 -0.30 7.80
CA HIS A 184 -10.00 0.80 7.65
C HIS A 184 -10.99 0.85 8.82
N TYR A 185 -11.53 -0.30 9.25
CA TYR A 185 -12.37 -0.38 10.43
C TYR A 185 -11.61 0.01 11.72
N LEU A 186 -10.36 -0.40 11.90
CA LEU A 186 -9.56 0.02 13.06
C LEU A 186 -9.33 1.54 13.12
N MET A 187 -9.24 2.21 11.96
CA MET A 187 -9.01 3.66 11.83
C MET A 187 -10.28 4.52 11.90
N THR A 188 -11.45 3.95 11.64
CA THR A 188 -12.74 4.70 11.59
C THR A 188 -13.74 4.22 12.63
N LYS A 189 -13.63 2.95 13.03
CA LYS A 189 -14.61 2.18 13.80
C LYS A 189 -16.02 2.29 13.25
N ASN A 190 -16.17 2.43 11.93
CA ASN A 190 -17.48 2.57 11.29
C ASN A 190 -18.26 1.24 11.41
N GLU A 191 -19.24 1.22 12.31
CA GLU A 191 -20.08 0.04 12.60
C GLU A 191 -20.98 -0.36 11.42
N ASP A 192 -21.43 0.61 10.63
CA ASP A 192 -22.23 0.35 9.44
C ASP A 192 -21.39 -0.35 8.38
N PHE A 193 -20.19 0.18 8.11
CA PHE A 193 -19.21 -0.44 7.24
C PHE A 193 -18.86 -1.87 7.70
N LEU A 194 -18.59 -2.07 8.99
CA LEU A 194 -18.29 -3.37 9.56
C LEU A 194 -19.40 -4.38 9.25
N LYS A 195 -20.64 -4.06 9.62
CA LYS A 195 -21.78 -4.98 9.55
C LYS A 195 -22.25 -5.21 8.12
N ASN A 196 -22.38 -4.14 7.35
CA ASN A 196 -23.05 -4.19 6.06
C ASN A 196 -22.10 -4.43 4.89
N THR A 197 -20.80 -4.27 5.06
CA THR A 197 -19.82 -4.37 3.97
C THR A 197 -18.68 -5.32 4.31
N PHE A 198 -18.01 -5.16 5.46
CA PHE A 198 -16.85 -5.97 5.78
C PHE A 198 -17.20 -7.42 6.16
N ILE A 199 -18.08 -7.65 7.14
CA ILE A 199 -18.44 -9.01 7.60
C ILE A 199 -18.89 -9.93 6.44
N PRO A 200 -19.78 -9.51 5.51
CA PRO A 200 -20.20 -10.37 4.40
C PRO A 200 -19.05 -10.82 3.47
N ILE A 201 -18.07 -9.94 3.25
CA ILE A 201 -16.88 -10.24 2.44
C ILE A 201 -15.94 -11.14 3.24
N LEU A 202 -15.70 -10.80 4.51
CA LEU A 202 -14.84 -11.53 5.44
C LEU A 202 -15.29 -12.99 5.57
N GLU A 203 -16.58 -13.22 5.81
CA GLU A 203 -17.16 -14.57 5.90
C GLU A 203 -17.02 -15.35 4.60
N GLY A 204 -17.25 -14.70 3.45
CA GLY A 204 -17.07 -15.35 2.15
C GLY A 204 -15.63 -15.78 1.90
N VAL A 205 -14.65 -14.89 2.15
CA VAL A 205 -13.23 -15.20 1.97
C VAL A 205 -12.79 -16.29 2.96
N ALA A 206 -13.18 -16.18 4.23
CA ALA A 206 -12.82 -17.17 5.23
C ALA A 206 -13.42 -18.56 4.94
N GLU A 207 -14.68 -18.62 4.50
CA GLU A 207 -15.34 -19.85 4.08
C GLU A 207 -14.58 -20.55 2.96
N PHE A 208 -14.14 -19.79 1.94
CA PHE A 208 -13.31 -20.33 0.85
C PHE A 208 -12.04 -20.98 1.40
N PHE A 209 -11.28 -20.26 2.23
CA PHE A 209 -10.02 -20.77 2.76
C PHE A 209 -10.19 -21.90 3.78
N CYS A 210 -11.24 -21.90 4.60
CA CYS A 210 -11.55 -23.00 5.50
C CYS A 210 -11.85 -24.31 4.76
N ASN A 211 -12.33 -24.22 3.52
CA ASN A 211 -12.56 -25.39 2.66
C ASN A 211 -11.33 -25.73 1.79
N TRP A 212 -10.45 -24.75 1.55
CA TRP A 212 -9.30 -24.89 0.66
C TRP A 212 -8.02 -25.35 1.36
N ILE A 213 -7.79 -24.91 2.60
CA ILE A 213 -6.58 -25.24 3.35
C ILE A 213 -6.62 -26.69 3.85
N VAL A 214 -5.51 -27.42 3.72
CA VAL A 214 -5.47 -28.88 3.92
C VAL A 214 -4.78 -29.23 5.23
N TRP A 215 -5.40 -30.11 6.02
CA TRP A 215 -4.80 -30.67 7.22
C TRP A 215 -3.70 -31.68 6.88
N ASN A 216 -2.53 -31.55 7.51
CA ASN A 216 -1.45 -32.52 7.45
C ASN A 216 -1.38 -33.31 8.77
N GLU A 217 -1.74 -34.59 8.70
CA GLU A 217 -1.76 -35.49 9.87
C GLU A 217 -0.38 -35.70 10.52
N GLN A 218 0.72 -35.63 9.75
CA GLN A 218 2.05 -35.87 10.30
C GLN A 218 2.57 -34.65 11.07
N GLU A 219 2.29 -33.45 10.56
CA GLU A 219 2.75 -32.20 11.17
C GLU A 219 1.76 -31.63 12.17
N GLN A 220 0.51 -32.11 12.16
CA GLN A 220 -0.60 -31.54 12.95
C GLN A 220 -0.78 -30.04 12.67
N MET A 221 -0.65 -29.67 11.39
CA MET A 221 -0.72 -28.30 10.87
C MET A 221 -1.53 -28.26 9.58
N TYR A 222 -2.07 -27.08 9.29
CA TYR A 222 -2.70 -26.80 8.00
C TYR A 222 -1.69 -26.26 6.98
N HIS A 223 -1.90 -26.56 5.70
CA HIS A 223 -1.07 -26.05 4.60
C HIS A 223 -1.92 -25.63 3.40
N LEU A 224 -1.51 -24.55 2.75
CA LEU A 224 -2.03 -24.16 1.44
C LEU A 224 -1.23 -24.89 0.36
N LYS A 225 -1.78 -26.01 -0.10
CA LYS A 225 -1.12 -26.90 -1.08
C LYS A 225 -1.03 -26.32 -2.49
N MET A 226 -2.04 -25.55 -2.89
CA MET A 226 -2.12 -24.94 -4.22
C MET A 226 -2.51 -23.48 -4.08
N SER A 227 -1.52 -22.60 -4.20
CA SER A 227 -1.65 -21.14 -4.23
C SER A 227 -0.36 -20.54 -4.83
N LEU A 228 -0.40 -19.28 -5.21
CA LEU A 228 0.69 -18.59 -5.88
C LEU A 228 1.05 -17.30 -5.15
N ASN A 229 2.34 -17.15 -4.81
CA ASN A 229 2.93 -15.85 -4.51
C ASN A 229 2.99 -15.05 -5.84
N PRO A 230 2.31 -13.90 -5.95
CA PRO A 230 2.19 -13.14 -7.20
C PRO A 230 3.53 -12.90 -7.88
N GLU A 231 3.52 -13.03 -9.21
CA GLU A 231 4.65 -12.77 -10.13
C GLU A 231 5.84 -13.75 -10.03
N LEU A 232 5.82 -14.75 -9.14
CA LEU A 232 6.82 -15.82 -9.12
C LEU A 232 6.43 -17.04 -9.97
N MET A 233 5.14 -17.21 -10.27
CA MET A 233 4.64 -18.23 -11.21
C MET A 233 4.90 -19.69 -10.81
N TYR A 234 5.07 -19.95 -9.50
CA TYR A 234 5.10 -21.31 -8.93
C TYR A 234 3.71 -21.69 -8.40
N LEU A 235 3.28 -22.89 -8.75
CA LEU A 235 2.05 -23.56 -8.33
C LEU A 235 2.32 -24.84 -7.55
N ASN A 236 3.50 -25.47 -7.74
CA ASN A 236 3.85 -26.75 -7.11
C ASN A 236 4.40 -26.60 -5.69
N LEU A 237 4.51 -25.39 -5.16
CA LEU A 237 5.05 -25.11 -3.84
C LEU A 237 3.97 -24.59 -2.91
N GLU A 238 4.09 -24.99 -1.66
CA GLU A 238 3.08 -24.76 -0.64
C GLU A 238 3.33 -23.48 0.13
N ASP A 239 2.29 -23.00 0.81
CA ASP A 239 2.41 -21.98 1.84
C ASP A 239 3.04 -20.65 1.36
N PRO A 240 2.47 -20.00 0.33
CA PRO A 240 2.94 -18.69 -0.09
C PRO A 240 2.84 -17.67 1.05
N VAL A 241 3.98 -17.06 1.38
CA VAL A 241 4.15 -16.22 2.58
C VAL A 241 3.21 -15.01 2.60
N ASP A 242 2.93 -14.43 1.45
CA ASP A 242 2.05 -13.26 1.32
C ASP A 242 0.58 -13.61 1.62
N THR A 243 0.08 -14.69 1.02
CA THR A 243 -1.26 -15.21 1.25
C THR A 243 -1.42 -15.63 2.70
N LEU A 244 -0.45 -16.36 3.26
CA LEU A 244 -0.48 -16.80 4.65
C LEU A 244 -0.53 -15.63 5.64
N ALA A 245 0.23 -14.57 5.38
CA ALA A 245 0.26 -13.42 6.28
C ALA A 245 -1.11 -12.70 6.33
N TYR A 246 -1.74 -12.46 5.18
CA TYR A 246 -3.06 -11.83 5.13
C TYR A 246 -4.18 -12.76 5.59
N LEU A 247 -4.08 -14.06 5.30
CA LEU A 247 -5.06 -15.05 5.71
C LEU A 247 -5.09 -15.20 7.24
N LYS A 248 -3.94 -15.09 7.91
CA LYS A 248 -3.88 -15.10 9.38
C LYS A 248 -4.72 -13.96 9.97
N VAL A 249 -4.57 -12.74 9.42
CA VAL A 249 -5.38 -11.58 9.83
C VAL A 249 -6.86 -11.78 9.51
N THR A 250 -7.18 -12.40 8.37
CA THR A 250 -8.55 -12.73 7.97
C THR A 250 -9.21 -13.68 8.99
N MET A 251 -8.52 -14.75 9.39
CA MET A 251 -9.03 -15.69 10.39
C MET A 251 -9.14 -15.04 11.77
N GLN A 252 -8.23 -14.16 12.15
CA GLN A 252 -8.32 -13.40 13.41
C GLN A 252 -9.53 -12.46 13.41
N ALA A 253 -9.76 -11.72 12.32
CA ALA A 253 -10.94 -10.86 12.16
C ALA A 253 -12.25 -11.67 12.17
N MET A 254 -12.26 -12.88 11.61
CA MET A 254 -13.42 -13.79 11.72
C MET A 254 -13.75 -14.10 13.18
N VAL A 255 -12.74 -14.45 13.98
CA VAL A 255 -12.91 -14.75 15.41
C VAL A 255 -13.38 -13.51 16.19
N GLU A 256 -12.97 -12.32 15.77
CA GLU A 256 -13.35 -11.06 16.43
C GLU A 256 -14.78 -10.60 16.09
N PHE A 257 -15.21 -10.72 14.83
CA PHE A 257 -16.42 -10.04 14.36
C PHE A 257 -17.57 -10.94 13.90
N SER A 258 -17.30 -12.13 13.36
CA SER A 258 -18.36 -12.98 12.80
C SER A 258 -19.17 -13.64 13.92
N GLN A 259 -20.47 -13.84 13.66
CA GLN A 259 -21.39 -14.60 14.53
C GLN A 259 -21.66 -16.01 13.97
N ASN A 260 -20.99 -16.41 12.88
CA ASN A 260 -21.09 -17.74 12.32
C ASN A 260 -20.21 -18.71 13.11
N GLU A 261 -20.76 -19.26 14.20
CA GLU A 261 -20.03 -20.14 15.13
C GLU A 261 -19.34 -21.33 14.46
N GLN A 262 -19.92 -21.89 13.40
CA GLN A 262 -19.31 -23.00 12.66
C GLN A 262 -18.02 -22.57 11.96
N LEU A 263 -18.06 -21.45 11.23
CA LEU A 263 -16.86 -20.93 10.57
C LEU A 263 -15.85 -20.42 11.60
N VAL A 264 -16.30 -19.70 12.64
CA VAL A 264 -15.43 -19.21 13.72
C VAL A 264 -14.69 -20.36 14.40
N SER A 265 -15.36 -21.48 14.68
CA SER A 265 -14.71 -22.66 15.27
C SER A 265 -13.64 -23.26 14.34
N LYS A 266 -13.90 -23.32 13.03
CA LYS A 266 -12.89 -23.77 12.05
C LYS A 266 -11.70 -22.79 11.99
N CYS A 267 -11.97 -21.49 11.95
CA CYS A 267 -10.92 -20.46 11.94
C CYS A 267 -10.03 -20.54 13.20
N ARG A 268 -10.60 -20.77 14.39
CA ARG A 268 -9.82 -20.99 15.63
C ARG A 268 -8.92 -22.20 15.53
N HIS A 269 -9.44 -23.34 15.08
CA HIS A 269 -8.65 -24.56 14.90
C HIS A 269 -7.52 -24.35 13.88
N ILE A 270 -7.79 -23.66 12.76
CA ILE A 270 -6.77 -23.30 11.77
C ILE A 270 -5.70 -22.39 12.37
N LEU A 271 -6.08 -21.39 13.19
CA LEU A 271 -5.13 -20.50 13.86
C LEU A 271 -4.27 -21.22 14.90
N GLU A 272 -4.82 -22.19 15.63
CA GLU A 272 -4.09 -23.02 16.59
C GLU A 272 -3.07 -23.95 15.91
N HIS A 273 -3.35 -24.33 14.66
CA HIS A 273 -2.55 -25.23 13.83
C HIS A 273 -2.05 -24.58 12.54
N TYR A 274 -1.75 -23.28 12.60
CA TYR A 274 -1.41 -22.46 11.43
C TYR A 274 -0.01 -22.80 10.90
N PRO A 275 0.22 -22.79 9.57
CA PRO A 275 1.55 -23.05 9.04
C PRO A 275 2.55 -21.97 9.46
N ASP A 276 3.78 -22.41 9.76
CA ASP A 276 4.92 -21.51 9.96
C ASP A 276 5.34 -20.86 8.65
N TYR A 277 5.82 -19.61 8.72
CA TYR A 277 6.45 -18.98 7.56
C TYR A 277 7.76 -19.69 7.20
N ALA A 278 7.99 -19.86 5.90
CA ALA A 278 9.23 -20.40 5.37
C ALA A 278 10.38 -19.39 5.51
N LEU A 279 11.47 -19.82 6.15
CA LEU A 279 12.61 -18.97 6.50
C LEU A 279 13.92 -19.68 6.15
N SER A 280 14.93 -18.90 5.74
CA SER A 280 16.28 -19.37 5.43
C SER A 280 17.34 -18.49 6.10
N GLU A 281 18.61 -18.85 5.95
CA GLU A 281 19.75 -18.02 6.36
C GLU A 281 19.83 -16.67 5.61
N LYS A 282 19.13 -16.53 4.49
CA LYS A 282 19.06 -15.29 3.70
C LYS A 282 17.82 -14.44 3.93
N GLY A 283 16.84 -14.92 4.71
CA GLY A 283 15.63 -14.16 5.01
C GLY A 283 14.35 -14.98 4.88
N PHE A 284 13.33 -14.37 4.30
CA PHE A 284 12.04 -15.01 4.05
C PHE A 284 12.09 -15.77 2.73
N LEU A 285 11.46 -16.93 2.69
CA LEU A 285 11.21 -17.64 1.44
C LEU A 285 9.78 -17.34 0.99
N ALA A 286 9.59 -17.21 -0.33
CA ALA A 286 8.26 -17.00 -0.90
C ALA A 286 7.31 -18.17 -0.61
N PHE A 287 7.86 -19.39 -0.59
CA PHE A 287 7.13 -20.63 -0.35
C PHE A 287 7.91 -21.57 0.57
N ARG A 288 7.22 -22.56 1.13
CA ARG A 288 7.88 -23.69 1.77
C ARG A 288 8.63 -24.53 0.74
N GLY A 289 9.89 -24.86 1.03
CA GLY A 289 10.75 -25.61 0.12
C GLY A 289 11.32 -24.79 -1.04
N PHE A 290 11.11 -23.47 -1.06
CA PHE A 290 11.67 -22.60 -2.09
C PHE A 290 13.20 -22.58 -2.04
N PRO A 291 13.90 -22.72 -3.19
CA PRO A 291 15.36 -22.72 -3.20
C PRO A 291 15.97 -21.41 -2.67
N VAL A 292 16.91 -21.51 -1.74
CA VAL A 292 17.53 -20.34 -1.08
C VAL A 292 18.49 -19.57 -2.01
N ASP A 293 18.91 -20.20 -3.10
CA ASP A 293 19.72 -19.59 -4.16
C ASP A 293 18.87 -18.96 -5.28
N HIS A 294 17.54 -19.03 -5.18
CA HIS A 294 16.65 -18.37 -6.14
C HIS A 294 16.84 -16.84 -6.08
N MET A 295 16.97 -16.25 -7.26
CA MET A 295 17.39 -14.86 -7.40
C MET A 295 16.26 -13.82 -7.27
N VAL A 296 15.00 -14.24 -7.22
CA VAL A 296 13.83 -13.35 -7.19
C VAL A 296 12.90 -13.68 -6.03
N HIS A 297 12.96 -12.87 -4.97
CA HIS A 297 12.01 -12.94 -3.86
C HIS A 297 11.19 -11.65 -3.87
N PHE A 298 9.95 -11.73 -4.33
CA PHE A 298 9.02 -10.62 -4.27
C PHE A 298 7.99 -10.87 -3.17
N ARG A 299 7.58 -9.79 -2.49
CA ARG A 299 6.43 -9.80 -1.56
C ARG A 299 6.62 -10.72 -0.33
N THR A 300 7.86 -11.03 0.03
CA THR A 300 8.25 -11.97 1.08
C THR A 300 8.18 -11.40 2.51
N VAL A 301 8.21 -10.08 2.65
CA VAL A 301 8.23 -9.37 3.95
C VAL A 301 6.85 -8.92 4.44
N THR A 302 5.78 -9.52 3.91
CA THR A 302 4.39 -9.25 4.32
C THR A 302 4.16 -9.34 5.84
N PRO A 303 4.80 -10.28 6.58
CA PRO A 303 4.74 -10.32 8.05
C PRO A 303 5.30 -9.08 8.76
N LEU A 304 6.24 -8.35 8.16
CA LEU A 304 6.76 -7.08 8.68
C LEU A 304 5.86 -5.91 8.28
N TYR A 305 5.48 -5.86 7.01
CA TYR A 305 4.57 -4.85 6.48
C TYR A 305 3.74 -5.44 5.33
N PRO A 306 2.40 -5.28 5.36
CA PRO A 306 1.68 -4.35 6.21
C PRO A 306 1.10 -4.99 7.50
N THR A 307 1.16 -6.31 7.67
CA THR A 307 0.46 -7.00 8.78
C THR A 307 1.03 -6.65 10.16
N GLY A 308 2.33 -6.39 10.26
CA GLY A 308 2.99 -5.96 11.49
C GLY A 308 3.19 -7.07 12.53
N GLU A 309 3.10 -8.34 12.13
CA GLU A 309 3.41 -9.49 12.98
C GLU A 309 4.88 -9.46 13.44
N ALA A 310 5.78 -9.03 12.57
CA ALA A 310 7.19 -8.78 12.89
C ALA A 310 7.37 -7.32 13.35
N ASP A 311 7.07 -7.01 14.62
CA ASP A 311 7.26 -5.67 15.18
C ASP A 311 8.71 -5.44 15.65
N PRO A 312 9.46 -4.49 15.03
CA PRO A 312 10.86 -4.28 15.37
C PRO A 312 11.10 -3.75 16.79
N LEU A 313 10.06 -3.24 17.46
CA LEU A 313 10.14 -2.85 18.86
C LEU A 313 10.40 -4.05 19.79
N PHE A 314 9.92 -5.24 19.42
CA PHE A 314 10.02 -6.46 20.23
C PHE A 314 11.05 -7.46 19.68
N GLY A 315 11.50 -7.27 18.44
CA GLY A 315 12.51 -8.12 17.81
C GLY A 315 11.96 -9.51 17.49
N GLY A 316 12.77 -10.55 17.74
CA GLY A 316 12.38 -11.94 17.49
C GLY A 316 12.74 -12.48 16.11
N LYS A 317 12.34 -13.73 15.86
CA LYS A 317 12.74 -14.50 14.66
C LYS A 317 12.33 -13.78 13.38
N LEU A 318 11.07 -13.34 13.27
CA LEU A 318 10.57 -12.72 12.04
C LEU A 318 11.25 -11.38 11.74
N VAL A 319 11.51 -10.53 12.75
CA VAL A 319 12.24 -9.26 12.56
C VAL A 319 13.67 -9.51 12.07
N LYS A 320 14.36 -10.51 12.63
CA LYS A 320 15.69 -10.90 12.15
C LYS A 320 15.67 -11.28 10.67
N HIS A 321 14.73 -12.13 10.26
CA HIS A 321 14.65 -12.60 8.88
C HIS A 321 14.17 -11.51 7.92
N ALA A 322 13.34 -10.56 8.39
CA ALA A 322 12.97 -9.40 7.58
C ALA A 322 14.19 -8.51 7.27
N ARG A 323 15.10 -8.32 8.24
CA ARG A 323 16.38 -7.61 7.99
C ARG A 323 17.23 -8.31 6.95
N LEU A 324 17.43 -9.63 7.12
CA LEU A 324 18.17 -10.44 6.16
C LEU A 324 17.57 -10.35 4.75
N GLU A 325 16.24 -10.41 4.65
CA GLU A 325 15.53 -10.33 3.38
C GLU A 325 15.70 -8.97 2.68
N LEU A 326 15.65 -7.85 3.41
CA LEU A 326 15.84 -6.52 2.81
C LEU A 326 17.31 -6.24 2.42
N ASP A 327 18.25 -6.86 3.15
CA ASP A 327 19.68 -6.83 2.87
C ASP A 327 20.09 -7.78 1.74
N ASN A 328 19.19 -8.67 1.30
CA ASN A 328 19.46 -9.63 0.24
C ASN A 328 19.80 -8.90 -1.07
N SER A 329 20.93 -9.28 -1.66
CA SER A 329 21.44 -8.67 -2.90
C SER A 329 20.53 -8.92 -4.10
N SER A 330 19.66 -9.95 -4.05
CA SER A 330 18.64 -10.27 -5.06
C SER A 330 17.79 -9.05 -5.45
N TRP A 331 17.40 -8.23 -4.47
CA TRP A 331 16.60 -7.01 -4.68
C TRP A 331 17.24 -5.98 -5.62
N ASP A 332 18.57 -5.98 -5.72
CA ASP A 332 19.32 -5.06 -6.57
C ASP A 332 20.06 -5.78 -7.70
N PHE A 333 19.93 -7.10 -7.78
CA PHE A 333 20.89 -7.94 -8.47
C PHE A 333 20.94 -7.66 -9.97
N LEU A 334 19.80 -7.85 -10.64
CA LEU A 334 19.64 -7.67 -12.09
C LEU A 334 20.16 -6.29 -12.52
N MET A 335 19.89 -5.31 -11.67
CA MET A 335 20.11 -3.91 -11.92
C MET A 335 21.56 -3.48 -11.73
N LYS A 336 22.21 -3.95 -10.65
CA LYS A 336 23.64 -3.71 -10.43
C LYS A 336 24.48 -4.41 -11.50
N SER A 337 24.12 -5.64 -11.88
CA SER A 337 24.90 -6.41 -12.84
C SER A 337 24.71 -5.93 -14.28
N TYR A 338 23.50 -5.51 -14.68
CA TYR A 338 23.24 -5.05 -16.05
C TYR A 338 23.53 -3.54 -16.24
N ALA A 339 23.08 -2.68 -15.33
CA ALA A 339 23.06 -1.23 -15.55
C ALA A 339 24.31 -0.45 -15.08
N CYS A 340 25.24 -1.03 -14.29
CA CYS A 340 26.28 -0.24 -13.60
C CYS A 340 27.74 -0.42 -14.03
N LYS A 341 28.46 0.72 -14.03
CA LYS A 341 29.74 0.85 -13.30
C LYS A 341 29.73 1.95 -12.22
N THR A 342 28.86 2.96 -12.32
CA THR A 342 28.61 3.95 -11.25
C THR A 342 27.17 4.45 -11.30
N GLY A 343 26.41 4.24 -10.22
CA GLY A 343 25.07 4.81 -10.04
C GLY A 343 23.96 3.94 -10.64
N PHE A 344 23.06 3.47 -9.77
CA PHE A 344 21.90 2.68 -10.15
C PHE A 344 20.63 3.45 -9.80
N GLN A 345 19.78 3.70 -10.80
CA GLN A 345 18.46 4.31 -10.65
C GLN A 345 17.41 3.42 -11.34
N GLU A 346 16.44 2.98 -10.56
CA GLU A 346 15.24 2.30 -11.01
C GLU A 346 14.15 2.65 -10.01
N GLY A 347 12.96 2.83 -10.54
CA GLY A 347 11.77 3.02 -9.74
C GLY A 347 10.63 2.15 -10.25
N TRP A 348 10.09 1.41 -9.30
CA TRP A 348 8.91 0.60 -9.48
C TRP A 348 8.05 0.87 -8.26
N THR A 349 6.77 1.15 -8.47
CA THR A 349 5.82 1.41 -7.36
C THR A 349 5.85 0.28 -6.34
N GLY A 350 5.91 -0.98 -6.79
CA GLY A 350 6.05 -2.14 -5.90
C GLY A 350 7.38 -2.21 -5.15
N ARG A 351 8.47 -1.60 -5.65
CA ARG A 351 9.74 -1.53 -4.91
C ARG A 351 9.63 -0.62 -3.69
N VAL A 352 8.92 0.48 -3.86
CA VAL A 352 8.60 1.39 -2.76
C VAL A 352 7.76 0.64 -1.73
N TYR A 353 6.69 -0.03 -2.17
CA TYR A 353 5.78 -0.75 -1.30
C TYR A 353 6.41 -1.96 -0.58
N HIS A 354 7.13 -2.81 -1.32
CA HIS A 354 7.67 -4.09 -0.83
C HIS A 354 9.07 -4.02 -0.25
N ARG A 355 9.78 -2.89 -0.37
CA ARG A 355 11.14 -2.73 0.19
C ARG A 355 11.33 -1.44 0.98
N ALA A 356 10.92 -0.29 0.45
CA ALA A 356 11.12 0.99 1.15
C ALA A 356 10.27 1.10 2.42
N ILE A 357 8.97 0.75 2.35
CA ILE A 357 8.10 0.82 3.54
C ILE A 357 8.50 -0.22 4.61
N PRO A 358 8.81 -1.49 4.27
CA PRO A 358 9.42 -2.43 5.21
C PRO A 358 10.74 -1.91 5.82
N ALA A 359 11.61 -1.28 5.02
CA ALA A 359 12.82 -0.64 5.51
C ALA A 359 12.48 0.48 6.53
N CYS A 360 11.41 1.24 6.27
CA CYS A 360 10.89 2.21 7.23
C CYS A 360 10.45 1.59 8.55
N ARG A 361 9.76 0.44 8.51
CA ARG A 361 9.38 -0.28 9.73
C ARG A 361 10.61 -0.72 10.54
N LEU A 362 11.67 -1.16 9.86
CA LEU A 362 12.93 -1.57 10.49
C LEU A 362 13.83 -0.42 10.97
N GLY A 363 13.46 0.84 10.66
CA GLY A 363 14.24 2.04 10.99
C GLY A 363 15.42 2.30 10.04
N ASP A 364 15.45 1.67 8.86
CA ASP A 364 16.50 1.86 7.86
C ASP A 364 16.22 3.10 6.98
N ILE A 365 16.51 4.27 7.55
CA ILE A 365 16.34 5.57 6.90
C ILE A 365 17.16 5.68 5.61
N PRO A 366 18.45 5.26 5.55
CA PRO A 366 19.23 5.32 4.33
C PRO A 366 18.60 4.55 3.16
N LEU A 367 18.16 3.30 3.38
CA LEU A 367 17.56 2.50 2.32
C LEU A 367 16.22 3.07 1.85
N ALA A 368 15.34 3.43 2.78
CA ALA A 368 14.04 4.03 2.45
C ALA A 368 14.19 5.34 1.68
N THR A 369 15.08 6.23 2.13
CA THR A 369 15.34 7.53 1.47
C THR A 369 15.97 7.35 0.10
N LYS A 370 16.87 6.37 -0.07
CA LYS A 370 17.46 6.05 -1.37
C LYS A 370 16.40 5.58 -2.37
N ILE A 371 15.52 4.67 -1.95
CA ILE A 371 14.44 4.17 -2.82
C ILE A 371 13.44 5.29 -3.14
N LEU A 372 13.08 6.14 -2.18
CA LEU A 372 12.22 7.31 -2.41
C LEU A 372 12.81 8.25 -3.46
N ARG A 373 14.10 8.59 -3.35
CA ARG A 373 14.79 9.43 -4.33
C ARG A 373 14.80 8.81 -5.72
N ASN A 374 15.10 7.51 -5.82
CA ASN A 374 15.10 6.80 -7.09
C ASN A 374 13.69 6.79 -7.70
N PHE A 375 12.67 6.47 -6.91
CA PHE A 375 11.26 6.50 -7.34
C PHE A 375 10.85 7.89 -7.84
N ILE A 376 11.22 8.95 -7.12
CA ILE A 376 10.94 10.32 -7.53
C ILE A 376 11.59 10.62 -8.89
N ALA A 377 12.89 10.35 -9.02
CA ALA A 377 13.63 10.67 -10.24
C ALA A 377 13.09 9.91 -11.46
N THR A 378 12.65 8.67 -11.27
CA THR A 378 12.38 7.75 -12.37
C THR A 378 10.89 7.60 -12.68
N ASN A 379 9.98 7.66 -11.70
CA ASN A 379 8.53 7.46 -11.94
C ASN A 379 7.72 8.76 -11.99
N VAL A 380 8.16 9.83 -11.32
CA VAL A 380 7.36 11.05 -11.19
C VAL A 380 7.51 11.91 -12.43
N LYS A 381 6.39 12.17 -13.10
CA LYS A 381 6.31 13.02 -14.29
C LYS A 381 6.29 14.51 -13.91
N PRO A 382 6.58 15.43 -14.84
CA PRO A 382 6.51 16.88 -14.57
C PRO A 382 5.13 17.38 -14.10
N ASN A 383 4.06 16.66 -14.44
CA ASN A 383 2.69 16.98 -13.97
C ASN A 383 2.31 16.30 -12.64
N GLY A 384 3.26 15.62 -11.98
CA GLY A 384 3.06 14.91 -10.71
C GLY A 384 2.32 13.57 -10.81
N LEU A 385 1.92 13.14 -12.00
CA LEU A 385 1.48 11.76 -12.20
C LEU A 385 2.69 10.81 -12.11
N VAL A 386 2.42 9.54 -11.81
CA VAL A 386 3.45 8.56 -11.51
C VAL A 386 3.29 7.35 -12.42
N SER A 387 4.35 6.94 -13.11
CA SER A 387 4.36 5.72 -13.93
C SER A 387 4.50 4.44 -13.08
N HIS A 388 3.98 3.32 -13.57
CA HIS A 388 4.02 2.02 -12.87
C HIS A 388 5.45 1.46 -12.76
N ASN A 389 5.99 1.05 -13.91
CA ASN A 389 7.38 0.66 -14.08
C ASN A 389 8.14 1.84 -14.69
N VAL A 390 9.44 1.83 -14.47
CA VAL A 390 10.36 2.65 -15.24
C VAL A 390 11.03 1.78 -16.28
N ALA A 391 11.59 2.41 -17.29
CA ALA A 391 12.70 1.78 -17.94
C ALA A 391 13.91 1.81 -16.98
N ILE A 392 14.54 0.66 -16.79
CA ILE A 392 15.83 0.48 -16.14
C ILE A 392 16.81 1.47 -16.78
N LEU A 393 17.27 2.46 -16.01
CA LEU A 393 18.23 3.44 -16.50
C LEU A 393 19.61 2.79 -16.60
N ALA A 394 19.97 2.42 -17.82
CA ALA A 394 21.21 1.76 -18.14
C ALA A 394 21.91 2.50 -19.28
N ASN A 395 23.22 2.71 -19.14
CA ASN A 395 24.02 3.23 -20.25
C ASN A 395 24.15 2.13 -21.31
N SER A 396 23.43 2.29 -22.42
CA SER A 396 23.40 1.35 -23.55
C SER A 396 24.79 0.96 -24.05
N SER A 397 25.76 1.89 -24.01
CA SER A 397 27.16 1.62 -24.40
C SER A 397 27.93 0.69 -23.45
N LEU A 398 27.41 0.46 -22.24
CA LEU A 398 28.01 -0.38 -21.19
C LEU A 398 27.18 -1.64 -20.90
N SER A 399 25.88 -1.65 -21.18
CA SER A 399 24.97 -2.76 -20.86
C SER A 399 25.46 -4.11 -21.41
N GLU A 400 25.93 -4.16 -22.66
CA GLU A 400 26.48 -5.39 -23.25
C GLU A 400 27.76 -5.86 -22.55
N ALA A 401 28.67 -4.94 -22.22
CA ALA A 401 29.88 -5.29 -21.48
C ALA A 401 29.57 -5.72 -20.04
N ASN A 402 28.50 -5.19 -19.45
CA ASN A 402 28.06 -5.47 -18.10
C ASN A 402 27.35 -6.82 -17.95
N ILE A 403 26.83 -7.40 -19.04
CA ILE A 403 26.32 -8.77 -19.05
C ILE A 403 27.36 -9.76 -18.48
N ALA A 404 28.65 -9.53 -18.71
CA ALA A 404 29.72 -10.35 -18.15
C ALA A 404 29.80 -10.31 -16.61
N ASN A 405 29.18 -9.33 -15.96
CA ASN A 405 29.09 -9.18 -14.51
C ASN A 405 27.80 -9.79 -13.92
N VAL A 406 26.93 -10.36 -14.75
CA VAL A 406 25.80 -11.17 -14.28
C VAL A 406 26.38 -12.51 -13.81
N PRO A 407 26.44 -12.81 -12.50
CA PRO A 407 26.87 -14.11 -12.02
C PRO A 407 26.04 -15.24 -12.61
N ASP A 408 26.72 -16.37 -12.72
CA ASP A 408 26.18 -17.65 -13.11
C ASP A 408 25.28 -18.20 -11.99
N LEU A 409 24.05 -17.69 -11.94
CA LEU A 409 23.00 -18.11 -11.02
C LEU A 409 21.88 -18.81 -11.78
N GLN A 410 21.01 -19.46 -11.03
CA GLN A 410 19.95 -20.31 -11.55
C GLN A 410 18.59 -19.77 -11.13
N THR A 411 17.63 -19.81 -12.05
CA THR A 411 16.22 -19.51 -11.82
C THR A 411 15.44 -20.80 -11.92
N HIS A 412 14.90 -21.26 -10.80
CA HIS A 412 14.06 -22.47 -10.73
C HIS A 412 12.69 -22.23 -11.37
N HIS A 413 11.94 -23.27 -11.75
CA HIS A 413 10.57 -23.13 -12.29
C HIS A 413 9.79 -24.44 -12.22
N ASP A 414 8.48 -24.38 -12.50
CA ASP A 414 7.60 -25.56 -12.50
C ASP A 414 7.55 -26.36 -13.82
N HIS A 415 8.22 -25.88 -14.88
CA HIS A 415 8.16 -26.51 -16.21
C HIS A 415 9.11 -27.70 -16.40
N GLY A 416 9.98 -27.99 -15.42
CA GLY A 416 10.98 -29.05 -15.49
C GLY A 416 11.96 -29.01 -14.32
N PRO A 417 12.78 -30.06 -14.15
CA PRO A 417 13.71 -30.17 -13.00
C PRO A 417 14.97 -29.33 -13.15
N GLU A 418 15.34 -28.98 -14.39
CA GLU A 418 16.53 -28.19 -14.66
C GLU A 418 16.20 -26.70 -14.50
N PRO A 419 16.95 -25.95 -13.68
CA PRO A 419 16.78 -24.51 -13.62
C PRO A 419 17.26 -23.85 -14.91
N ILE A 420 16.76 -22.65 -15.18
CA ILE A 420 17.20 -21.82 -16.30
C ILE A 420 18.34 -20.92 -15.83
N ASN A 421 19.38 -20.78 -16.66
CA ASN A 421 20.44 -19.85 -16.37
C ASN A 421 19.87 -18.43 -16.25
N LEU A 422 20.23 -17.75 -15.18
CA LEU A 422 19.78 -16.39 -14.92
C LEU A 422 20.04 -15.47 -16.12
N LEU A 423 21.21 -15.55 -16.75
CA LEU A 423 21.49 -14.69 -17.90
C LEU A 423 20.43 -14.80 -19.01
N GLU A 424 19.86 -15.98 -19.22
CA GLU A 424 18.80 -16.20 -20.22
C GLU A 424 17.48 -15.51 -19.80
N VAL A 425 17.12 -15.58 -18.51
CA VAL A 425 15.93 -14.90 -17.97
C VAL A 425 16.12 -13.38 -17.93
N ALA A 426 17.28 -12.92 -17.47
CA ALA A 426 17.65 -11.51 -17.35
C ALA A 426 17.75 -10.83 -18.72
N SER A 427 18.36 -11.49 -19.70
CA SER A 427 18.49 -10.92 -21.05
C SER A 427 17.16 -10.82 -21.79
N GLY A 428 16.12 -11.59 -21.43
CA GLY A 428 14.77 -11.33 -21.93
C GLY A 428 14.17 -10.05 -21.34
N ARG A 429 14.10 -9.98 -20.01
CA ARG A 429 13.41 -8.91 -19.27
C ARG A 429 14.13 -7.56 -19.34
N CYS A 430 15.46 -7.55 -19.29
CA CYS A 430 16.24 -6.32 -19.36
C CYS A 430 16.09 -5.62 -20.72
N TRP A 431 15.95 -6.34 -21.83
CA TRP A 431 15.90 -5.71 -23.15
C TRP A 431 14.54 -5.07 -23.45
N GLU A 432 13.47 -5.55 -22.82
CA GLU A 432 12.12 -4.96 -22.94
C GLU A 432 11.99 -3.66 -22.13
N GLU A 433 12.76 -3.52 -21.05
CA GLU A 433 12.57 -2.45 -20.06
C GLU A 433 13.82 -1.55 -19.86
N CYS A 434 14.88 -1.59 -20.68
CA CYS A 434 16.05 -0.70 -20.49
C CYS A 434 16.08 0.53 -21.40
N THR A 435 16.52 1.67 -20.87
CA THR A 435 16.83 2.89 -21.64
C THR A 435 17.89 3.74 -20.96
N ASP A 436 18.58 4.60 -21.70
CA ASP A 436 19.40 5.69 -21.14
C ASP A 436 18.65 7.05 -21.09
N ASP A 437 17.39 7.09 -21.54
CA ASP A 437 16.52 8.27 -21.52
C ASP A 437 15.72 8.38 -20.20
N LEU A 438 16.17 9.24 -19.29
CA LEU A 438 15.46 9.55 -18.03
C LEU A 438 14.06 10.17 -18.27
N GLU A 439 13.80 10.75 -19.44
CA GLU A 439 12.51 11.33 -19.79
C GLU A 439 11.52 10.31 -20.38
N CYS A 440 11.92 9.04 -20.50
CA CYS A 440 11.00 7.95 -20.88
C CYS A 440 9.76 7.86 -19.98
N LYS A 441 9.88 8.26 -18.71
CA LYS A 441 8.81 8.32 -17.71
C LYS A 441 7.59 9.11 -18.21
N GLU A 442 7.79 10.14 -19.03
CA GLU A 442 6.71 10.93 -19.60
C GLU A 442 5.83 10.14 -20.56
N LYS A 443 6.44 9.19 -21.29
CA LYS A 443 5.78 8.35 -22.30
C LYS A 443 5.09 7.13 -21.68
N MET A 444 5.50 6.72 -20.49
CA MET A 444 4.89 5.59 -19.77
C MET A 444 3.51 5.96 -19.23
N PHE A 445 2.56 5.05 -19.23
CA PHE A 445 1.23 5.31 -18.66
C PHE A 445 1.32 5.60 -17.14
N PRO A 446 0.49 6.51 -16.62
CA PRO A 446 0.39 6.71 -15.18
C PRO A 446 -0.46 5.61 -14.52
N VAL A 447 -0.28 5.41 -13.22
CA VAL A 447 -1.09 4.49 -12.42
C VAL A 447 -1.56 5.11 -11.11
N LEU A 448 -2.70 4.63 -10.63
CA LEU A 448 -3.38 5.18 -9.45
C LEU A 448 -2.63 4.87 -8.15
N GLU A 449 -1.95 3.72 -8.06
CA GLU A 449 -1.10 3.37 -6.92
C GLU A 449 0.15 4.24 -6.80
N GLY A 450 0.56 4.91 -7.88
CA GLY A 450 1.76 5.73 -7.89
C GLY A 450 1.74 6.92 -6.89
N PRO A 451 0.75 7.83 -6.95
CA PRO A 451 0.59 8.86 -5.92
C PRO A 451 0.33 8.26 -4.52
N ALA A 452 -0.38 7.13 -4.45
CA ALA A 452 -0.68 6.46 -3.19
C ALA A 452 0.57 5.90 -2.48
N VAL A 453 1.53 5.32 -3.23
CA VAL A 453 2.71 4.71 -2.60
C VAL A 453 3.62 5.76 -2.00
N TYR A 454 3.68 6.95 -2.63
CA TYR A 454 4.36 8.09 -2.06
C TYR A 454 3.72 8.55 -0.75
N LEU A 455 2.40 8.77 -0.74
CA LEU A 455 1.68 9.18 0.47
C LEU A 455 1.85 8.16 1.59
N LEU A 456 1.76 6.88 1.26
CA LEU A 456 1.90 5.80 2.23
C LEU A 456 3.32 5.73 2.80
N LEU A 457 4.35 5.84 1.96
CA LEU A 457 5.75 5.85 2.40
C LEU A 457 6.04 7.07 3.27
N VAL A 458 5.71 8.28 2.82
CA VAL A 458 5.96 9.50 3.61
C VAL A 458 5.17 9.47 4.91
N SER A 459 3.91 9.02 4.90
CA SER A 459 3.14 8.81 6.12
C SER A 459 3.84 7.85 7.08
N GLU A 460 4.31 6.69 6.61
CA GLU A 460 5.03 5.69 7.42
C GLU A 460 6.41 6.18 7.92
N MET A 461 7.03 7.16 7.25
CA MET A 461 8.24 7.84 7.72
C MET A 461 7.93 8.82 8.86
N LEU A 462 6.81 9.55 8.76
CA LEU A 462 6.37 10.58 9.72
C LEU A 462 5.65 10.00 10.94
N MET A 463 4.84 8.96 10.76
CA MET A 463 3.98 8.38 11.79
C MET A 463 3.68 6.91 11.47
N GLN A 464 3.80 6.06 12.50
CA GLN A 464 3.34 4.67 12.42
C GLN A 464 2.38 4.40 13.56
N CYS A 465 1.28 3.70 13.27
CA CYS A 465 0.39 3.16 14.30
C CYS A 465 -0.05 1.76 13.90
N PHE A 466 0.45 0.77 14.63
CA PHE A 466 0.13 -0.65 14.45
C PHE A 466 0.42 -1.38 15.77
N ASN A 467 -0.24 -2.51 15.99
CA ASN A 467 -0.20 -3.27 17.24
C ASN A 467 -0.59 -2.42 18.48
N GLY A 468 -1.44 -1.41 18.27
CA GLY A 468 -1.83 -0.47 19.33
C GLY A 468 -0.71 0.46 19.80
N ILE A 469 0.36 0.64 19.02
CA ILE A 469 1.51 1.49 19.37
C ILE A 469 1.68 2.61 18.35
N LEU A 470 1.53 3.87 18.81
CA LEU A 470 1.81 5.09 18.06
C LEU A 470 3.30 5.44 18.14
N ARG A 471 3.93 5.69 16.99
CA ARG A 471 5.34 6.06 16.83
C ARG A 471 5.42 7.33 15.97
N LEU A 472 6.27 8.27 16.37
CA LEU A 472 6.43 9.57 15.69
C LEU A 472 7.82 9.67 15.08
N PHE A 473 7.86 10.09 13.82
CA PHE A 473 9.05 10.20 12.99
C PHE A 473 9.96 8.94 13.05
N PRO A 474 9.40 7.71 12.99
CA PRO A 474 10.18 6.49 13.21
C PRO A 474 11.22 6.24 12.11
N CYS A 475 10.99 6.76 10.89
CA CYS A 475 11.92 6.63 9.77
C CYS A 475 12.09 7.97 9.02
N TRP A 476 12.22 9.07 9.75
CA TRP A 476 12.52 10.38 9.16
C TRP A 476 13.94 10.81 9.52
N ASP A 477 14.65 11.46 8.58
CA ASP A 477 15.96 12.05 8.87
C ASP A 477 15.79 13.16 9.90
N LYS A 478 16.27 12.92 11.13
CA LYS A 478 16.13 13.87 12.23
C LYS A 478 16.82 15.21 11.96
N ASN A 479 17.71 15.31 10.98
CA ASN A 479 18.33 16.59 10.62
C ASN A 479 17.42 17.48 9.76
N LYS A 480 16.30 16.96 9.26
CA LYS A 480 15.31 17.71 8.51
C LYS A 480 14.11 17.99 9.41
N ASP A 481 13.78 19.26 9.56
CA ASP A 481 12.54 19.66 10.22
C ASP A 481 11.35 19.13 9.41
N ALA A 482 10.27 18.77 10.09
CA ALA A 482 9.03 18.31 9.46
C ALA A 482 7.85 18.50 10.41
N SER A 483 6.67 18.73 9.87
CA SER A 483 5.44 18.79 10.65
C SER A 483 4.26 18.22 9.88
N PHE A 484 3.27 17.73 10.61
CA PHE A 484 2.02 17.26 10.04
C PHE A 484 0.86 17.53 10.99
N THR A 485 -0.33 17.66 10.40
CA THR A 485 -1.58 17.90 11.11
C THR A 485 -2.59 16.84 10.74
N THR A 486 -3.24 16.31 11.77
CA THR A 486 -4.41 15.42 11.66
C THR A 486 -4.21 14.22 10.73
N LEU A 487 -3.01 13.62 10.70
CA LEU A 487 -2.85 12.27 10.13
C LEU A 487 -3.64 11.27 10.98
N ARG A 488 -4.18 10.23 10.34
CA ARG A 488 -5.07 9.27 10.98
C ARG A 488 -4.33 7.98 11.35
N ALA A 489 -4.61 7.47 12.54
CA ALA A 489 -4.02 6.25 13.07
C ALA A 489 -5.12 5.26 13.54
N GLU A 490 -4.73 4.00 13.74
CA GLU A 490 -5.60 2.98 14.36
C GLU A 490 -6.07 3.46 15.74
N GLY A 491 -7.32 3.14 16.12
CA GLY A 491 -7.89 3.61 17.39
C GLY A 491 -8.72 4.89 17.23
N PRO A 492 -9.44 5.02 16.11
CA PRO A 492 -9.83 6.28 15.44
C PRO A 492 -9.29 7.56 16.09
N ILE A 493 -7.97 7.77 15.98
CA ILE A 493 -7.30 8.97 16.47
C ILE A 493 -6.72 9.80 15.32
N LEU A 494 -6.75 11.12 15.51
CA LEU A 494 -6.06 12.11 14.69
C LEU A 494 -4.84 12.61 15.44
N VAL A 495 -3.69 12.60 14.76
CA VAL A 495 -2.39 12.92 15.36
C VAL A 495 -1.78 14.10 14.59
N SER A 496 -1.26 15.07 15.34
CA SER A 496 -0.45 16.17 14.82
C SER A 496 0.87 16.23 15.58
N SER A 497 1.96 16.54 14.89
CA SER A 497 3.28 16.54 15.49
C SER A 497 4.24 17.41 14.69
N GLN A 498 5.34 17.81 15.32
CA GLN A 498 6.42 18.55 14.69
C GLN A 498 7.76 18.01 15.19
N LEU A 499 8.67 17.77 14.25
CA LEU A 499 10.09 17.57 14.47
C LEU A 499 10.80 18.88 14.11
N LYS A 500 11.49 19.47 15.08
CA LYS A 500 12.29 20.68 14.88
C LYS A 500 13.61 20.55 15.62
N ASN A 501 14.71 21.00 15.02
CA ASN A 501 16.04 20.93 15.64
C ASN A 501 16.36 19.51 16.16
N LYS A 502 16.04 18.49 15.36
CA LYS A 502 16.28 17.06 15.66
C LYS A 502 15.48 16.48 16.83
N GLN A 503 14.49 17.20 17.34
CA GLN A 503 13.65 16.75 18.44
C GLN A 503 12.16 16.93 18.13
N VAL A 504 11.36 15.96 18.54
CA VAL A 504 9.90 16.08 18.47
C VAL A 504 9.48 17.16 19.46
N GLN A 505 8.81 18.20 18.99
CA GLN A 505 8.45 19.37 19.80
C GLN A 505 7.16 19.13 20.60
N TYR A 506 6.20 18.43 19.99
CA TYR A 506 4.95 18.05 20.61
C TYR A 506 4.32 16.86 19.89
N VAL A 507 3.38 16.19 20.55
CA VAL A 507 2.36 15.37 19.92
C VAL A 507 1.00 15.79 20.44
N LYS A 508 0.07 16.04 19.52
CA LYS A 508 -1.34 16.30 19.80
C LYS A 508 -2.14 15.14 19.28
N ILE A 509 -2.89 14.49 20.15
CA ILE A 509 -3.79 13.38 19.81
C ILE A 509 -5.22 13.81 20.10
N GLN A 510 -6.12 13.56 19.16
CA GLN A 510 -7.56 13.73 19.31
C GLN A 510 -8.25 12.41 19.00
N ALA A 511 -9.08 11.94 19.92
CA ALA A 511 -9.87 10.72 19.73
C ALA A 511 -11.23 11.06 19.11
N GLU A 512 -11.64 10.33 18.06
CA GLU A 512 -12.98 10.45 17.49
C GLU A 512 -13.96 9.48 18.16
N LYS A 513 -13.45 8.36 18.70
CA LYS A 513 -14.21 7.39 19.51
C LYS A 513 -13.40 6.98 20.74
N PRO A 514 -14.01 6.32 21.75
CA PRO A 514 -13.26 5.80 22.88
C PRO A 514 -12.15 4.86 22.42
N VAL A 515 -10.95 5.05 22.96
CA VAL A 515 -9.75 4.32 22.53
C VAL A 515 -8.76 4.16 23.68
N SER A 516 -8.04 3.04 23.66
CA SER A 516 -6.83 2.82 24.45
C SER A 516 -5.70 2.35 23.54
N PHE A 517 -4.52 2.95 23.67
CA PHE A 517 -3.32 2.61 22.89
C PHE A 517 -2.05 3.01 23.67
N LYS A 518 -0.88 2.69 23.11
CA LYS A 518 0.42 3.07 23.67
C LYS A 518 1.11 4.10 22.79
N LEU A 519 1.69 5.14 23.39
CA LEU A 519 2.62 6.03 22.72
C LEU A 519 4.05 5.57 23.01
N LEU A 520 4.82 5.27 21.96
CA LEU A 520 6.28 5.13 22.08
C LEU A 520 6.85 6.55 22.25
N SER A 521 7.30 6.87 23.46
CA SER A 521 7.80 8.21 23.79
C SER A 521 8.93 8.61 22.82
N PRO A 522 8.80 9.73 22.08
CA PRO A 522 9.87 10.24 21.23
C PRO A 522 10.98 10.93 22.06
N TRP A 523 10.73 11.16 23.35
CA TRP A 523 11.64 11.81 24.29
C TRP A 523 12.30 10.78 25.21
N ASN A 524 13.51 11.10 25.63
CA ASN A 524 14.21 10.32 26.65
C ASN A 524 13.54 10.47 28.03
N GLU A 525 13.68 9.45 28.88
CA GLU A 525 13.04 9.35 30.21
C GLU A 525 13.51 10.41 31.24
N LYS A 526 14.33 11.37 30.82
CA LYS A 526 14.82 12.48 31.64
C LYS A 526 14.34 13.84 31.15
N THR A 527 13.71 13.91 29.96
CA THR A 527 13.19 15.17 29.44
C THR A 527 11.92 15.55 30.19
N GLU A 528 11.94 16.73 30.81
CA GLU A 528 10.75 17.37 31.33
C GLU A 528 9.82 17.70 30.16
N ILE A 529 8.55 17.31 30.29
CA ILE A 529 7.52 17.58 29.30
C ILE A 529 6.33 18.25 29.96
N PHE A 530 5.50 18.86 29.13
CA PHE A 530 4.22 19.39 29.53
C PHE A 530 3.11 18.46 29.01
N GLN A 531 2.13 18.18 29.86
CA GLN A 531 0.85 17.64 29.43
C GLN A 531 -0.19 18.76 29.54
N ASP A 532 -0.81 19.12 28.42
CA ASP A 532 -1.85 20.15 28.36
C ASP A 532 -1.42 21.46 29.06
N GLY A 533 -0.14 21.86 28.87
CA GLY A 533 0.47 23.06 29.44
C GLY A 533 0.87 22.96 30.92
N LYS A 534 0.72 21.79 31.55
CA LYS A 534 1.14 21.55 32.94
C LYS A 534 2.39 20.67 32.97
N VAL A 535 3.33 21.01 33.85
CA VAL A 535 4.56 20.22 34.05
C VAL A 535 4.19 18.78 34.39
N ARG A 536 4.78 17.84 33.66
CA ARG A 536 4.64 16.41 33.87
C ARG A 536 6.02 15.78 33.94
N HIS A 537 6.19 14.83 34.86
CA HIS A 537 7.40 14.01 34.87
C HIS A 537 7.56 13.27 33.53
N PRO A 538 8.80 12.89 33.14
CA PRO A 538 9.07 12.25 31.85
C PRO A 538 8.14 11.05 31.57
N LEU A 539 7.71 10.90 30.31
CA LEU A 539 6.89 9.75 29.91
C LEU A 539 7.68 8.45 30.07
N ALA A 540 6.96 7.37 30.39
CA ALA A 540 7.52 6.04 30.21
C ALA A 540 7.86 5.80 28.74
N LYS A 541 8.83 4.92 28.46
CA LYS A 541 9.16 4.53 27.07
C LYS A 541 7.93 4.13 26.26
N LEU A 542 7.00 3.39 26.88
CA LEU A 542 5.68 3.07 26.34
C LEU A 542 4.61 3.60 27.30
N GLU A 543 4.04 4.75 26.95
CA GLU A 543 3.01 5.42 27.74
C GLU A 543 1.62 4.90 27.35
N ASN A 544 0.81 4.46 28.31
CA ASN A 544 -0.57 4.08 28.03
C ASN A 544 -1.45 5.32 27.96
N ILE A 545 -2.23 5.44 26.90
CA ILE A 545 -3.17 6.55 26.68
C ILE A 545 -4.56 5.96 26.53
N SER A 546 -5.52 6.50 27.28
CA SER A 546 -6.95 6.21 27.14
C SER A 546 -7.70 7.52 27.01
N LEU A 547 -8.54 7.63 25.99
CA LEU A 547 -9.31 8.82 25.68
C LEU A 547 -10.76 8.45 25.37
N GLN A 548 -11.69 9.31 25.77
CA GLN A 548 -13.08 9.28 25.34
C GLN A 548 -13.26 9.99 24.00
N ALA A 549 -14.42 9.78 23.37
CA ALA A 549 -14.76 10.46 22.12
C ALA A 549 -14.69 12.00 22.28
N GLY A 550 -13.97 12.67 21.38
CA GLY A 550 -13.79 14.12 21.38
C GLY A 550 -12.68 14.63 22.30
N GLU A 551 -12.15 13.79 23.20
CA GLU A 551 -11.03 14.18 24.06
C GLU A 551 -9.75 14.41 23.25
N LYS A 552 -8.92 15.31 23.78
CA LYS A 552 -7.64 15.68 23.21
C LYS A 552 -6.60 15.68 24.30
N ILE A 553 -5.39 15.26 23.94
CA ILE A 553 -4.23 15.31 24.83
C ILE A 553 -3.04 15.85 24.04
N VAL A 554 -2.27 16.72 24.69
CA VAL A 554 -1.04 17.27 24.13
C VAL A 554 0.12 16.98 25.06
N PHE A 555 1.17 16.36 24.53
CA PHE A 555 2.49 16.30 25.16
C PHE A 555 3.45 17.21 24.42
N SER A 556 4.22 18.05 25.11
CA SER A 556 5.12 19.02 24.48
C SER A 556 6.38 19.34 25.29
N LEU A 557 7.42 19.84 24.62
CA LEU A 557 8.63 20.39 25.24
C LEU A 557 8.47 21.84 25.75
N SER A 558 7.43 22.53 25.29
CA SER A 558 7.08 23.90 25.71
C SER A 558 5.74 23.90 26.43
N GLN A 559 5.60 24.78 27.43
CA GLN A 559 4.33 25.02 28.12
C GLN A 559 3.24 25.53 27.17
N ASN A 560 3.63 26.36 26.20
CA ASN A 560 2.76 26.92 25.17
C ASN A 560 3.30 26.47 23.81
N PRO A 561 3.04 25.23 23.37
CA PRO A 561 3.51 24.75 22.08
C PRO A 561 2.80 25.52 20.96
N LYS A 562 3.55 25.86 19.90
CA LYS A 562 2.98 26.33 18.64
C LYS A 562 2.60 25.12 17.79
N PHE A 563 1.39 25.10 17.24
CA PHE A 563 0.93 24.00 16.40
C PHE A 563 1.21 24.30 14.93
N ALA A 564 1.36 23.25 14.12
CA ALA A 564 1.72 23.40 12.72
C ALA A 564 0.68 24.19 11.89
N LYS A 565 -0.61 24.14 12.25
CA LYS A 565 -1.63 25.00 11.60
C LYS A 565 -1.47 26.49 11.93
N ASP A 566 -0.80 26.85 13.04
CA ASP A 566 -0.62 28.24 13.45
C ASP A 566 0.54 28.92 12.68
N ASP A 567 1.45 28.13 12.10
CA ASP A 567 2.65 28.59 11.39
C ASP A 567 2.65 28.19 9.88
N ALA A 568 1.56 27.61 9.36
CA ALA A 568 1.51 27.14 7.97
C ALA A 568 1.44 28.31 6.97
N GLU A 569 2.46 28.46 6.12
CA GLU A 569 2.34 29.22 4.87
C GLU A 569 1.34 28.51 3.93
N GLU A 570 0.61 29.28 3.11
CA GLU A 570 -0.31 28.72 2.12
C GLU A 570 0.40 27.67 1.24
N PRO A 571 -0.25 26.54 0.90
CA PRO A 571 0.38 25.53 0.06
C PRO A 571 0.85 26.17 -1.26
N PRO A 572 2.06 25.84 -1.75
CA PRO A 572 2.60 26.47 -2.94
C PRO A 572 1.65 26.25 -4.12
N ALA A 573 1.35 27.33 -4.86
CA ALA A 573 0.58 27.24 -6.09
C ALA A 573 1.22 26.22 -7.04
N PRO A 574 0.44 25.36 -7.71
CA PRO A 574 0.96 24.31 -8.58
C PRO A 574 1.50 24.93 -9.88
N ASN A 575 2.70 25.49 -9.81
CA ASN A 575 3.51 25.81 -10.98
C ASN A 575 4.66 24.83 -11.00
N THR A 576 4.87 24.26 -12.19
CA THR A 576 5.99 23.40 -12.63
C THR A 576 6.99 22.99 -11.55
N ILE A 577 6.99 21.69 -11.28
CA ILE A 577 8.04 20.98 -10.58
C ILE A 577 9.38 21.38 -11.22
N LEU A 578 10.30 21.94 -10.44
CA LEU A 578 11.67 22.21 -10.85
C LEU A 578 12.58 21.58 -9.80
N PHE A 579 13.39 20.60 -10.20
CA PHE A 579 14.44 20.03 -9.35
C PHE A 579 15.57 21.06 -9.18
N GLU A 580 16.35 20.98 -8.09
CA GLU A 580 17.47 21.91 -7.84
C GLU A 580 18.58 21.83 -8.91
N ASP A 581 18.64 20.72 -9.65
CA ASP A 581 19.54 20.54 -10.79
C ASP A 581 18.96 21.03 -12.13
N GLY A 582 17.74 21.58 -12.12
CA GLY A 582 17.06 22.09 -13.30
C GLY A 582 16.41 21.04 -14.19
N THR A 583 16.30 19.78 -13.74
CA THR A 583 15.37 18.81 -14.33
C THR A 583 13.95 19.00 -13.81
#